data_AF-W0LC19-F1
#
_entry.id   AF-W0LC19-F1
#
_cell.length_a   1.000
_cell.length_b   1.000
_cell.length_c   1.000
_cell.angle_alpha   90.00
_cell.angle_beta   90.00
_cell.angle_gamma   90.00
#
_symmetry.space_group_name_H-M   'P 1'
#
loop_
_entity.id
_entity.type
_entity.pdbx_description
1 polymer ?
#
loop_
_entity_poly.entity_id
_entity_poly.type
_entity_poly.pdbx_seq_one_letter_code
_entity_poly.pdbx_strand_id
1 'polypeptide(L)'
;MFESVCQHYGVPACLGREVMAYGQPGIIVKDLGHHIGVALVDDPRQQVRPYHPVDGMVYGGITEPTVLPPQKSWRCLPPWTSCWILDSASVFTVTAETRNKARYQAFFYLTRQCELSLEREALLDIRVRRARY
;
A
#
# COMPACT_ATOMS: atom_id res chain seq x y z
N MET A 1 -3.26 6.00 19.70
CA MET A 1 -4.04 4.94 20.37
C MET A 1 -5.36 5.63 20.64
N PHE A 2 -6.48 5.18 20.04
CA PHE A 2 -7.73 5.95 20.00
C PHE A 2 -8.45 6.11 21.35
N GLU A 3 -7.82 5.68 22.46
CA GLU A 3 -8.39 5.69 23.82
C GLU A 3 -8.91 7.07 24.22
N SER A 4 -8.19 8.15 23.92
CA SER A 4 -8.64 9.51 24.24
C SER A 4 -9.93 9.88 23.50
N VAL A 5 -10.06 9.51 22.22
CA VAL A 5 -11.26 9.78 21.42
C VAL A 5 -12.44 8.94 21.92
N CYS A 6 -12.20 7.66 22.16
CA CYS A 6 -13.23 6.73 22.65
C CYS A 6 -13.75 7.12 24.04
N GLN A 7 -12.86 7.51 24.96
CA GLN A 7 -13.25 7.93 26.31
C GLN A 7 -13.88 9.32 26.32
N HIS A 8 -13.38 10.26 25.52
CA HIS A 8 -13.86 11.64 25.55
C HIS A 8 -15.19 11.83 24.81
N TYR A 9 -15.39 11.14 23.68
CA TYR A 9 -16.59 11.29 22.85
C TYR A 9 -17.54 10.09 22.93
N GLY A 10 -17.18 9.00 23.62
CA GLY A 10 -18.00 7.80 23.74
C GLY A 10 -18.19 7.04 22.43
N VAL A 11 -17.33 7.27 21.43
CA VAL A 11 -17.46 6.69 20.09
C VAL A 11 -16.56 5.47 19.91
N PRO A 12 -16.97 4.45 19.14
CA PRO A 12 -16.20 3.23 18.98
C PRO A 12 -15.13 3.39 17.86
N ALA A 13 -14.30 4.43 17.94
CA ALA A 13 -13.26 4.73 16.94
C ALA A 13 -12.09 3.74 17.03
N CYS A 14 -11.87 2.96 15.96
CA CYS A 14 -10.76 2.02 15.84
C CYS A 14 -10.08 2.16 14.47
N LEU A 15 -8.79 1.87 14.40
CA LEU A 15 -8.07 1.77 13.13
C LEU A 15 -8.69 0.68 12.25
N GLY A 16 -8.95 0.97 10.98
CA GLY A 16 -9.62 0.04 10.05
C GLY A 16 -11.13 -0.04 10.21
N ARG A 17 -11.75 0.82 11.02
CA ARG A 17 -13.21 0.86 11.14
C ARG A 17 -13.84 1.65 9.99
N GLU A 18 -14.89 1.10 9.40
CA GLU A 18 -15.70 1.84 8.43
C GLU A 18 -16.54 2.90 9.12
N VAL A 19 -16.63 4.05 8.48
CA VAL A 19 -17.44 5.18 8.90
C VAL A 19 -18.14 5.79 7.70
N MET A 20 -19.36 6.28 7.86
CA MET A 20 -19.95 7.25 6.95
C MET A 20 -19.75 8.66 7.52
N ALA A 21 -18.91 9.44 6.86
CA ALA A 21 -18.63 10.83 7.18
C ALA A 21 -19.45 11.74 6.26
N TYR A 22 -20.43 12.47 6.80
CA TYR A 22 -21.34 13.35 6.05
C TYR A 22 -21.97 12.68 4.82
N GLY A 23 -22.38 11.41 4.97
CA GLY A 23 -22.97 10.61 3.89
C GLY A 23 -21.96 10.01 2.90
N GLN A 24 -20.66 10.19 3.12
CA GLN A 24 -19.61 9.59 2.30
C GLN A 24 -18.95 8.40 3.04
N PRO A 25 -18.83 7.23 2.40
CA PRO A 25 -18.17 6.06 3.00
C PRO A 25 -16.65 6.28 3.11
N GLY A 26 -16.08 5.89 4.24
CA GLY A 26 -14.66 6.00 4.53
C GLY A 26 -14.17 5.03 5.60
N ILE A 27 -12.85 5.00 5.81
CA ILE A 27 -12.18 4.12 6.76
C ILE A 27 -11.30 4.96 7.68
N ILE A 28 -11.33 4.70 8.99
CA ILE A 28 -10.44 5.34 9.96
C ILE A 28 -9.03 4.76 9.79
N VAL A 29 -8.09 5.60 9.40
CA VAL A 29 -6.70 5.18 9.11
C VAL A 29 -5.69 5.77 10.10
N LYS A 30 -6.04 6.84 10.81
CA LYS A 30 -5.13 7.49 11.76
C LYS A 30 -5.86 8.19 12.89
N ASP A 31 -5.21 8.23 14.03
CA ASP A 31 -5.60 9.03 15.21
C ASP A 31 -4.95 10.43 15.11
N LEU A 32 -5.77 11.48 15.20
CA LEU A 32 -5.35 12.88 15.17
C LEU A 32 -5.70 13.62 16.48
N GLY A 33 -5.81 12.88 17.60
CA GLY A 33 -6.06 13.45 18.92
C GLY A 33 -7.53 13.76 19.14
N HIS A 34 -7.96 14.99 18.82
CA HIS A 34 -9.39 15.37 18.91
C HIS A 34 -10.18 15.05 17.63
N HIS A 35 -9.50 14.65 16.58
CA HIS A 35 -10.08 14.32 15.29
C HIS A 35 -9.69 12.89 14.91
N ILE A 36 -10.51 12.27 14.06
CA ILE A 36 -10.19 10.99 13.43
C ILE A 36 -9.77 11.25 11.98
N GLY A 37 -8.67 10.63 11.57
CA GLY A 37 -8.20 10.65 10.19
C GLY A 37 -8.94 9.59 9.38
N VAL A 38 -9.85 10.03 8.51
CA VAL A 38 -10.66 9.15 7.65
C VAL A 38 -10.15 9.26 6.22
N ALA A 39 -9.98 8.11 5.56
CA ALA A 39 -9.77 8.01 4.13
C ALA A 39 -11.09 7.65 3.45
N LEU A 40 -11.60 8.51 2.58
CA LEU A 40 -12.85 8.24 1.84
C LEU A 40 -12.60 7.19 0.76
N VAL A 41 -13.56 6.28 0.58
CA VAL A 41 -13.46 5.18 -0.41
C VAL A 41 -13.47 5.73 -1.83
N ASP A 42 -14.28 6.76 -2.10
CA ASP A 42 -14.38 7.41 -3.41
C ASP A 42 -13.23 8.37 -3.73
N ASP A 43 -12.27 8.57 -2.81
CA ASP A 43 -11.12 9.43 -3.10
C ASP A 43 -10.02 8.65 -3.84
N PRO A 44 -9.76 8.92 -5.14
CA PRO A 44 -8.73 8.23 -5.92
C PRO A 44 -7.31 8.48 -5.39
N ARG A 45 -7.12 9.49 -4.53
CA ARG A 45 -5.84 9.78 -3.89
C ARG A 45 -5.71 9.14 -2.50
N GLN A 46 -6.76 8.50 -1.99
CA GLN A 46 -6.83 7.97 -0.63
C GLN A 46 -6.36 9.00 0.41
N GLN A 47 -6.76 10.27 0.24
CA GLN A 47 -6.25 11.33 1.09
C GLN A 47 -6.89 11.22 2.48
N VAL A 48 -6.05 11.17 3.51
CA VAL A 48 -6.52 11.19 4.90
C VAL A 48 -6.94 12.60 5.26
N ARG A 49 -8.21 12.78 5.63
CA ARG A 49 -8.74 14.06 6.08
C ARG A 49 -9.13 13.99 7.55
N PRO A 50 -8.93 15.08 8.32
CA PRO A 50 -9.40 15.16 9.69
C PRO A 50 -10.92 15.33 9.71
N TYR A 51 -11.59 14.51 10.52
CA TYR A 51 -13.01 14.65 10.78
C TYR A 51 -13.30 14.65 12.28
N HIS A 52 -14.37 15.34 12.67
CA HIS A 52 -14.83 15.34 14.05
C HIS A 52 -15.46 13.97 14.38
N PRO A 53 -15.19 13.37 15.56
CA PRO A 53 -15.64 12.02 15.88
C PRO A 53 -17.16 11.89 16.04
N VAL A 54 -17.87 12.99 16.31
CA VAL A 54 -19.32 12.98 16.62
C VAL A 54 -20.14 13.68 15.53
N ASP A 55 -19.54 14.62 14.80
CA ASP A 55 -20.31 15.46 13.88
C ASP A 55 -20.40 14.79 12.49
N GLY A 56 -21.62 14.52 12.05
CA GLY A 56 -21.89 13.87 10.76
C GLY A 56 -21.29 12.46 10.63
N MET A 57 -21.03 11.75 11.73
CA MET A 57 -20.38 10.44 11.73
C MET A 57 -21.34 9.29 12.05
N VAL A 58 -21.33 8.26 11.21
CA VAL A 58 -21.97 6.98 11.50
C VAL A 58 -20.92 5.88 11.48
N TYR A 59 -20.71 5.21 12.60
CA TYR A 59 -19.72 4.14 12.72
C TYR A 59 -20.31 2.80 12.26
N GLY A 60 -19.68 2.18 11.29
CA GLY A 60 -20.05 0.88 10.74
C GLY A 60 -19.27 -0.29 11.36
N GLY A 61 -19.24 -1.39 10.61
CA GLY A 61 -18.46 -2.59 10.93
C GLY A 61 -16.96 -2.39 10.78
N ILE A 62 -16.19 -3.38 11.21
CA ILE A 62 -14.74 -3.45 10.97
C ILE A 62 -14.57 -4.15 9.61
N THR A 63 -14.18 -3.41 8.59
CA THR A 63 -13.80 -4.00 7.30
C THR A 63 -12.31 -3.77 7.13
N GLU A 64 -11.56 -4.86 7.02
CA GLU A 64 -10.15 -4.78 6.62
C GLU A 64 -10.07 -4.02 5.30
N PRO A 65 -9.16 -3.03 5.14
CA PRO A 65 -9.11 -2.20 3.95
C PRO A 65 -8.91 -3.08 2.71
N THR A 66 -10.00 -3.34 1.99
CA THR A 66 -10.07 -4.22 0.81
C THR A 66 -9.70 -3.47 -0.47
N VAL A 67 -9.24 -2.22 -0.35
CA VAL A 67 -8.66 -1.50 -1.48
C VAL A 67 -7.19 -1.89 -1.60
N LEU A 68 -6.95 -3.07 -2.19
CA LEU A 68 -5.59 -3.45 -2.59
C LEU A 68 -5.05 -2.35 -3.52
N PRO A 69 -3.92 -1.72 -3.19
CA PRO A 69 -3.31 -0.71 -4.06
C PRO A 69 -3.11 -1.26 -5.47
N PRO A 70 -3.30 -0.44 -6.51
CA PRO A 70 -3.26 -0.90 -7.90
C PRO A 70 -1.90 -1.51 -8.21
N GLN A 71 -1.89 -2.80 -8.54
CA GLN A 71 -0.68 -3.50 -8.96
C GLN A 71 -0.24 -2.95 -10.31
N LYS A 72 1.03 -2.55 -10.41
CA LYS A 72 1.65 -2.06 -11.65
C LYS A 72 2.64 -3.10 -12.14
N SER A 73 2.78 -3.22 -13.46
CA SER A 73 3.78 -4.10 -14.07
C SER A 73 5.14 -3.42 -14.15
N TRP A 74 6.17 -4.11 -13.66
CA TRP A 74 7.56 -3.64 -13.61
C TRP A 74 8.46 -4.64 -14.32
N ARG A 75 9.26 -4.15 -15.27
CA ARG A 75 10.36 -4.93 -15.85
C ARG A 75 11.56 -4.86 -14.91
N CYS A 76 12.17 -6.01 -14.65
CA CYS A 76 13.28 -6.19 -13.74
C CYS A 76 14.49 -6.73 -14.50
N LEU A 77 15.65 -6.19 -14.18
CA LEU A 77 16.95 -6.73 -14.55
C LEU A 77 17.59 -7.36 -13.33
N PRO A 78 18.08 -8.60 -13.45
CA PRO A 78 18.89 -9.22 -12.41
C PRO A 78 20.23 -8.50 -12.24
N PRO A 79 20.90 -8.67 -11.10
CA PRO A 79 22.09 -7.90 -10.72
C PRO A 79 23.29 -8.16 -11.66
N TRP A 80 23.38 -9.34 -12.28
CA TRP A 80 24.44 -9.67 -13.24
C TRP A 80 24.22 -9.09 -14.64
N THR A 81 23.08 -8.45 -14.91
CA THR A 81 22.77 -7.89 -16.23
C THR A 81 22.63 -6.37 -16.15
N SER A 82 23.43 -5.66 -16.95
CA SER A 82 23.46 -4.19 -16.96
C SER A 82 22.68 -3.56 -18.12
N CYS A 83 22.28 -4.34 -19.14
CA CYS A 83 21.63 -3.84 -20.35
C CYS A 83 20.17 -4.30 -20.47
N TRP A 84 19.31 -3.42 -20.98
CA TRP A 84 17.87 -3.68 -21.20
C TRP A 84 17.55 -4.19 -22.62
N ILE A 85 18.54 -4.72 -23.33
CA ILE A 85 18.43 -5.10 -24.74
C ILE A 85 17.44 -6.26 -24.90
N LEU A 86 16.63 -6.19 -25.96
CA LEU A 86 15.43 -7.01 -26.20
C LEU A 86 15.65 -8.52 -26.16
N ASP A 87 16.89 -8.99 -26.36
CA ASP A 87 17.25 -10.42 -26.45
C ASP A 87 17.92 -10.98 -25.19
N SER A 88 17.95 -10.22 -24.10
CA SER A 88 18.47 -10.77 -22.85
C SER A 88 17.38 -11.66 -22.25
N ALA A 89 17.52 -12.99 -22.35
CA ALA A 89 16.67 -14.00 -21.70
C ALA A 89 16.51 -13.79 -20.17
N SER A 90 17.27 -12.85 -19.61
CA SER A 90 17.32 -12.45 -18.22
C SER A 90 16.38 -11.29 -17.84
N VAL A 91 15.71 -10.60 -18.78
CA VAL A 91 14.71 -9.57 -18.40
C VAL A 91 13.38 -10.23 -18.09
N PHE A 92 12.85 -10.01 -16.89
CA PHE A 92 11.55 -10.55 -16.48
C PHE A 92 10.63 -9.45 -15.95
N THR A 93 9.35 -9.78 -15.78
CA THR A 93 8.33 -8.80 -15.34
C THR A 93 7.71 -9.25 -14.03
N VAL A 94 7.51 -8.32 -13.10
CA VAL A 94 6.84 -8.54 -11.81
C VAL A 94 5.72 -7.53 -11.62
N THR A 95 4.66 -7.93 -10.91
CA THR A 95 3.59 -7.03 -10.52
C THR A 95 3.82 -6.55 -9.09
N ALA A 96 3.77 -5.23 -8.89
CA ALA A 96 3.93 -4.61 -7.59
C ALA A 96 3.34 -3.20 -7.54
N GLU A 97 2.97 -2.75 -6.34
CA GLU A 97 2.37 -1.43 -6.13
C GLU A 97 3.37 -0.29 -6.31
N THR A 98 4.59 -0.49 -5.79
CA THR A 98 5.66 0.51 -5.74
C THR A 98 6.95 -0.06 -6.32
N ARG A 99 7.87 0.83 -6.69
CA ARG A 99 9.19 0.46 -7.22
C ARG A 99 10.00 -0.40 -6.25
N ASN A 100 9.98 -0.08 -4.96
CA ASN A 100 10.71 -0.83 -3.95
C ASN A 100 10.09 -2.22 -3.75
N LYS A 101 8.76 -2.31 -3.68
CA LYS A 101 8.06 -3.61 -3.65
C LYS A 101 8.40 -4.45 -4.90
N ALA A 102 8.51 -3.82 -6.08
CA ALA A 102 8.93 -4.52 -7.31
C ALA A 102 10.35 -5.10 -7.20
N ARG A 103 11.31 -4.38 -6.62
CA ARG A 103 12.69 -4.90 -6.41
C ARG A 103 12.68 -6.09 -5.46
N TYR A 104 11.92 -6.02 -4.37
CA TYR A 104 11.78 -7.13 -3.44
C TYR A 104 11.14 -8.35 -4.08
N GLN A 105 10.07 -8.16 -4.86
CA GLN A 105 9.43 -9.23 -5.62
C GLN A 105 10.40 -9.85 -6.64
N ALA A 106 11.20 -9.03 -7.32
CA ALA A 106 12.20 -9.49 -8.26
C ALA A 106 13.31 -10.31 -7.58
N PHE A 107 13.81 -9.85 -6.44
CA PHE A 107 14.78 -10.60 -5.64
C PHE A 107 14.20 -11.93 -5.15
N PHE A 108 12.96 -11.92 -4.67
CA PHE A 108 12.27 -13.13 -4.23
C PHE A 108 12.07 -14.11 -5.37
N TYR A 109 11.71 -13.63 -6.56
CA TYR A 109 11.59 -14.45 -7.76
C TYR A 109 12.93 -15.14 -8.09
N LEU A 110 14.03 -14.38 -8.13
CA LEU A 110 15.35 -14.93 -8.43
C LEU A 110 15.83 -15.94 -7.38
N THR A 111 15.57 -15.67 -6.10
CA THR A 111 16.01 -16.55 -5.00
C THR A 111 15.14 -17.79 -4.84
N ARG A 112 13.81 -17.66 -4.97
CA ARG A 112 12.87 -18.76 -4.76
C ARG A 112 12.53 -19.55 -6.01
N GLN A 113 12.32 -18.88 -7.15
CA GLN A 113 11.92 -19.57 -8.38
C GLN A 113 13.11 -19.97 -9.24
N CYS A 114 14.17 -19.17 -9.26
CA CYS A 114 15.40 -19.51 -9.98
C CYS A 114 16.45 -20.18 -9.07
N GLU A 115 16.14 -20.40 -7.78
CA GLU A 115 17.01 -21.04 -6.78
C GLU A 115 18.42 -20.41 -6.67
N LEU A 116 18.53 -19.12 -6.97
CA LEU A 116 19.80 -18.42 -6.92
C LEU A 116 20.15 -18.02 -5.49
N SER A 117 21.39 -18.30 -5.08
CA SER A 117 21.94 -17.83 -3.80
C SER A 117 22.36 -16.37 -3.92
N LEU A 118 21.39 -15.46 -3.82
CA LEU A 118 21.63 -14.01 -3.82
C LEU A 118 21.63 -13.46 -2.39
N GLU A 119 22.65 -12.67 -2.07
CA GLU A 119 22.71 -11.93 -0.81
C GLU A 119 21.79 -10.71 -0.83
N ARG A 120 21.47 -10.17 0.35
CA ARG A 120 20.57 -9.01 0.49
C ARG A 120 21.10 -7.77 -0.24
N GLU A 121 22.41 -7.65 -0.42
CA GLU A 121 23.05 -6.56 -1.16
C GLU A 121 22.63 -6.53 -2.64
N ALA A 122 22.33 -7.70 -3.22
CA ALA A 122 21.88 -7.82 -4.61
C ALA A 122 20.56 -7.06 -4.88
N LEU A 123 19.76 -6.76 -3.84
CA LEU A 123 18.59 -5.88 -3.97
C LEU A 123 18.97 -4.50 -4.55
N LEU A 124 20.16 -3.98 -4.22
CA LEU A 124 20.68 -2.68 -4.66
C LEU A 124 21.12 -2.68 -6.12
N ASP A 125 21.42 -3.85 -6.67
CA ASP A 125 21.85 -4.03 -8.05
C ASP A 125 20.70 -4.40 -8.99
N ILE A 126 19.60 -4.94 -8.46
CA ILE A 126 18.38 -5.23 -9.24
C ILE A 126 17.75 -3.95 -9.79
N ARG A 127 17.86 -3.73 -11.09
CA ARG A 127 17.28 -2.54 -11.74
C ARG A 127 15.83 -2.82 -12.11
N VAL A 128 14.94 -1.90 -11.75
CA VAL A 128 13.52 -1.98 -12.10
C VAL A 128 13.09 -0.75 -12.90
N ARG A 129 12.33 -0.99 -13.98
CA ARG A 129 11.68 0.05 -14.80
C ARG A 129 10.20 -0.27 -14.95
N ARG A 130 9.37 0.77 -15.06
CA ARG A 130 7.94 0.57 -15.32
C ARG A 130 7.76 -0.06 -16.70
N ALA A 131 6.97 -1.12 -16.80
CA ALA A 131 6.56 -1.62 -18.11
C ALA A 131 5.64 -0.56 -18.73
N ARG A 132 6.04 0.01 -19.87
CA ARG A 132 5.11 0.76 -20.72
C ARG A 132 4.41 -0.28 -21.58
N TYR A 133 3.09 -0.37 -21.43
CA TYR A 133 2.22 -1.01 -22.42
C TYR A 133 2.16 -0.11 -23.65
#